data_AF-A0A9P3KX17-F1
#
_entry.id   AF-A0A9P3KX17-F1
#
_cell.length_a   1.000
_cell.length_b   1.000
_cell.length_c   1.000
_cell.angle_alpha   90.00
_cell.angle_beta   90.00
_cell.angle_gamma   90.00
#
_symmetry.space_group_name_H-M   'P 1'
#
loop_
_entity.id
_entity.type
_entity.pdbx_description
1 polymer ?
#
loop_
_entity_poly.entity_id
_entity_poly.type
_entity_poly.pdbx_seq_one_letter_code
_entity_poly.pdbx_strand_id
1 'polypeptide(L)'
;MEDVGKQAWAKRVVEGANEVINYVRNHHWTRNFLREPGELRGKVLQLLKPAGTRFGTQYIAVSRLVDLHGKLTVLVAGETWKAWAVGKQKAAADSIQSIVLNQAWWAAAEFFVKLLKLPYLVMRSTDSSAKGMMGQIYELMLKLTVDVTDLLKKEDLQLTPEDKEGIGEIIQHRWDRGD
;
A
#
# COMPACT_ATOMS: atom_id res chain seq x y z
N MET A 1 10.14 0.65 14.11
CA MET A 1 9.15 0.29 13.05
C MET A 1 7.94 1.21 13.06
N GLU A 2 7.57 1.75 14.23
CA GLU A 2 6.66 2.91 14.33
C GLU A 2 7.11 4.12 13.48
N ASP A 3 8.40 4.21 13.16
CA ASP A 3 9.03 5.38 12.54
C ASP A 3 8.54 5.64 11.11
N VAL A 4 8.26 4.58 10.33
CA VAL A 4 7.68 4.74 8.98
C VAL A 4 6.22 5.16 9.07
N GLY A 5 5.47 4.64 10.04
CA GLY A 5 4.07 5.02 10.25
C GLY A 5 3.88 6.47 10.72
N LYS A 6 4.95 7.09 11.24
CA LYS A 6 4.99 8.50 11.66
C LYS A 6 5.29 9.46 10.50
N GLN A 7 5.78 8.96 9.36
CA GLN A 7 6.07 9.81 8.21
C GLN A 7 4.79 10.29 7.52
N ALA A 8 4.77 11.56 7.14
CA ALA A 8 3.57 12.21 6.61
C ALA A 8 3.12 11.59 5.28
N TRP A 9 4.07 11.24 4.40
CA TRP A 9 3.75 10.57 3.13
C TRP A 9 3.11 9.19 3.34
N ALA A 10 3.61 8.40 4.30
CA ALA A 10 3.09 7.07 4.62
C ALA A 10 1.67 7.15 5.18
N LYS A 11 1.39 8.16 6.01
CA LYS A 11 0.04 8.44 6.51
C LYS A 11 -0.94 8.77 5.37
N ARG A 12 -0.54 9.61 4.41
CA ARG A 12 -1.36 9.95 3.23
C ARG A 12 -1.67 8.72 2.36
N VAL A 13 -0.70 7.83 2.19
CA VAL A 13 -0.91 6.54 1.50
C VAL A 13 -1.96 5.71 2.22
N VAL A 14 -1.84 5.56 3.54
CA VAL A 14 -2.79 4.77 4.34
C VAL A 14 -4.19 5.40 4.37
N GLU A 15 -4.29 6.73 4.43
CA GLU A 15 -5.57 7.46 4.38
C GLU A 15 -6.27 7.28 3.03
N GLY A 16 -5.55 7.49 1.91
CA GLY A 16 -6.10 7.26 0.57
C GLY A 16 -6.52 5.79 0.37
N ALA A 17 -5.73 4.84 0.88
CA ALA A 17 -6.05 3.43 0.81
C ALA A 17 -7.32 3.10 1.62
N ASN A 18 -7.48 3.69 2.81
CA ASN A 18 -8.69 3.56 3.61
C ASN A 18 -9.91 4.11 2.86
N GLU A 19 -9.79 5.25 2.20
CA GLU A 19 -10.90 5.86 1.47
C GLU A 19 -11.39 4.96 0.33
N VAL A 20 -10.46 4.48 -0.51
CA VAL A 20 -10.77 3.56 -1.62
C VAL A 20 -11.35 2.25 -1.10
N ILE A 21 -10.75 1.66 -0.06
CA ILE A 21 -11.24 0.40 0.53
C ILE A 21 -12.64 0.56 1.12
N ASN A 22 -12.89 1.62 1.87
CA ASN A 22 -14.21 1.88 2.46
C ASN A 22 -15.25 2.11 1.37
N TYR A 23 -14.90 2.87 0.33
CA TYR A 23 -15.80 3.12 -0.79
C TYR A 23 -16.17 1.82 -1.51
N VAL A 24 -15.16 1.01 -1.86
CA VAL A 24 -15.37 -0.29 -2.49
C VAL A 24 -16.25 -1.17 -1.63
N ARG A 25 -16.00 -1.26 -0.31
CA ARG A 25 -16.77 -2.16 0.58
C ARG A 25 -18.22 -1.73 0.79
N ASN A 26 -18.48 -0.44 0.84
CA ASN A 26 -19.81 0.09 1.14
C ASN A 26 -20.75 0.08 -0.08
N HIS A 27 -20.21 0.10 -1.30
CA HIS A 27 -21.02 0.11 -2.51
C HIS A 27 -21.12 -1.29 -3.13
N HIS A 28 -22.33 -1.84 -3.19
CA HIS A 28 -22.56 -3.18 -3.76
C HIS A 28 -22.12 -3.28 -5.23
N TRP A 29 -22.33 -2.21 -5.99
CA TRP A 29 -22.00 -2.15 -7.40
C TRP A 29 -20.48 -2.28 -7.65
N THR A 30 -19.66 -1.50 -6.95
CA THR A 30 -18.19 -1.58 -7.04
C THR A 30 -17.66 -2.94 -6.56
N ARG A 31 -18.24 -3.52 -5.50
CA ARG A 31 -17.88 -4.89 -5.06
C ARG A 31 -18.13 -5.92 -6.13
N ASN A 32 -19.26 -5.84 -6.82
CA ASN A 32 -19.61 -6.81 -7.84
C ASN A 32 -18.76 -6.67 -9.10
N PHE A 33 -18.41 -5.43 -9.48
CA PHE A 33 -17.48 -5.21 -10.60
C PHE A 33 -16.10 -5.81 -10.31
N LEU A 34 -15.58 -5.64 -9.09
CA LEU A 34 -14.30 -6.21 -8.68
C LEU A 34 -14.36 -7.72 -8.39
N ARG A 35 -15.56 -8.30 -8.36
CA ARG A 35 -15.82 -9.73 -8.12
C ARG A 35 -15.96 -10.45 -9.46
N GLU A 36 -14.87 -10.58 -10.20
CA GLU A 36 -14.76 -11.60 -11.24
C GLU A 36 -14.61 -13.01 -10.60
N PRO A 37 -14.95 -14.10 -11.30
CA PRO A 37 -14.79 -15.46 -10.79
C PRO A 37 -13.29 -15.80 -10.63
N GLY A 38 -12.84 -16.24 -9.45
CA GLY A 38 -11.47 -16.72 -9.21
C GLY A 38 -10.79 -16.19 -7.94
N GLU A 39 -9.46 -16.22 -7.91
CA GLU A 39 -8.57 -15.90 -6.77
C GLU A 39 -8.81 -14.51 -6.14
N LEU A 40 -9.38 -13.58 -6.91
CA LEU A 40 -9.63 -12.20 -6.52
C LEU A 40 -10.87 -12.04 -5.62
N ARG A 41 -11.81 -13.01 -5.64
CA ARG A 41 -12.96 -13.03 -4.71
C ARG A 41 -12.48 -13.01 -3.26
N GLY A 42 -11.38 -13.70 -2.96
CA GLY A 42 -10.72 -13.66 -1.67
C GLY A 42 -10.07 -12.32 -1.37
N LYS A 43 -9.34 -11.72 -2.33
CA LYS A 43 -8.60 -10.46 -2.12
C LYS A 43 -9.51 -9.24 -1.91
N VAL A 44 -10.62 -9.14 -2.65
CA VAL A 44 -11.58 -8.02 -2.54
C VAL A 44 -12.46 -8.13 -1.28
N LEU A 45 -12.96 -9.34 -0.96
CA LEU A 45 -13.71 -9.58 0.29
C LEU A 45 -12.83 -9.45 1.54
N GLN A 46 -11.53 -9.70 1.40
CA GLN A 46 -10.55 -9.50 2.45
C GLN A 46 -9.83 -8.14 2.35
N LEU A 47 -10.41 -7.10 1.75
CA LEU A 47 -9.89 -5.74 1.95
C LEU A 47 -10.06 -5.39 3.45
N LEU A 48 -9.04 -5.77 4.23
CA LEU A 48 -8.93 -5.44 5.64
C LEU A 48 -8.87 -3.92 5.72
N LYS A 49 -9.67 -3.33 6.59
CA LYS A 49 -9.53 -1.91 6.89
C LYS A 49 -8.14 -1.73 7.50
N PRO A 50 -7.25 -0.89 6.93
CA PRO A 50 -6.04 -0.50 7.63
C PRO A 50 -6.40 -0.01 9.04
N ALA A 51 -5.97 -0.74 10.07
CA ALA A 51 -6.08 -0.24 11.44
C ALA A 51 -5.02 0.85 11.64
N GLY A 52 -5.38 1.99 12.23
CA GLY A 52 -4.45 3.10 12.43
C GLY A 52 -3.21 2.77 13.27
N THR A 53 -3.24 1.65 14.02
CA THR A 53 -2.26 1.34 15.08
C THR A 53 -1.49 0.04 14.88
N ARG A 54 -1.70 -0.73 13.79
CA ARG A 54 -0.98 -2.00 13.58
C ARG A 54 -0.39 -2.09 12.17
N PHE A 55 0.92 -1.87 12.12
CA PHE A 55 1.80 -1.98 10.95
C PHE A 55 1.44 -3.14 9.99
N GLY A 56 1.29 -4.36 10.50
CA GLY A 56 1.00 -5.53 9.66
C GLY A 56 -0.36 -5.45 8.93
N THR A 57 -1.37 -4.86 9.56
CA THR A 57 -2.69 -4.67 8.94
C THR A 57 -2.64 -3.60 7.85
N GLN A 58 -1.90 -2.52 8.08
CA GLN A 58 -1.70 -1.45 7.08
C GLN A 58 -0.96 -1.99 5.85
N TYR A 59 0.15 -2.71 6.06
CA TYR A 59 0.90 -3.35 4.97
C TYR A 59 0.02 -4.28 4.14
N ILE A 60 -0.72 -5.20 4.77
CA ILE A 60 -1.59 -6.15 4.04
C ILE A 60 -2.66 -5.41 3.24
N ALA A 61 -3.29 -4.39 3.84
CA ALA A 61 -4.35 -3.65 3.19
C ALA A 61 -3.86 -2.87 1.96
N VAL A 62 -2.75 -2.13 2.10
CA VAL A 62 -2.16 -1.36 0.98
C VAL A 62 -1.61 -2.31 -0.09
N SER A 63 -0.95 -3.41 0.29
CA SER A 63 -0.43 -4.41 -0.67
C SER A 63 -1.54 -5.02 -1.51
N ARG A 64 -2.68 -5.37 -0.91
CA ARG A 64 -3.85 -5.88 -1.65
C ARG A 64 -4.47 -4.84 -2.56
N LEU A 65 -4.41 -3.57 -2.17
CA LEU A 65 -4.92 -2.47 -2.98
C LEU A 65 -4.04 -2.23 -4.21
N VAL A 66 -2.71 -2.28 -4.04
CA VAL A 66 -1.72 -2.23 -5.13
C VAL A 66 -1.92 -3.38 -6.12
N ASP A 67 -2.16 -4.61 -5.63
CA ASP A 67 -2.51 -5.76 -6.49
C ASP A 67 -3.76 -5.50 -7.37
N LEU A 68 -4.67 -4.64 -6.91
CA LEU A 68 -5.92 -4.30 -7.58
C LEU A 68 -5.84 -3.03 -8.43
N HIS A 69 -4.69 -2.32 -8.44
CA HIS A 69 -4.52 -1.04 -9.13
C HIS A 69 -5.07 -1.08 -10.57
N GLY A 70 -4.60 -2.00 -11.41
CA GLY A 70 -5.04 -2.07 -12.81
C GLY A 70 -6.55 -2.26 -12.98
N LYS A 71 -7.19 -3.05 -12.11
CA LYS A 71 -8.65 -3.26 -12.15
C LYS A 71 -9.42 -2.05 -11.66
N LEU A 72 -8.92 -1.37 -10.63
CA LEU A 72 -9.50 -0.13 -10.12
C LEU A 72 -9.42 0.97 -11.18
N THR A 73 -8.30 1.08 -11.89
CA THR A 73 -8.12 2.03 -12.99
C THR A 73 -9.11 1.79 -14.11
N VAL A 74 -9.29 0.53 -14.53
CA VAL A 74 -10.32 0.16 -15.54
C VAL A 74 -11.72 0.47 -15.03
N LEU A 75 -12.03 0.18 -13.76
CA LEU A 75 -13.31 0.48 -13.14
C LEU A 75 -13.62 1.98 -13.23
N VAL A 76 -12.74 2.85 -12.71
CA VAL A 76 -13.03 4.29 -12.61
C VAL A 76 -12.94 5.02 -13.97
N ALA A 77 -12.23 4.45 -14.95
CA ALA A 77 -12.17 4.98 -16.31
C ALA A 77 -13.37 4.57 -17.17
N GLY A 78 -14.10 3.53 -16.78
CA GLY A 78 -15.21 2.97 -17.56
C GLY A 78 -16.43 3.88 -17.66
N GLU A 79 -17.18 3.76 -18.76
CA GLU A 79 -18.43 4.50 -18.96
C GLU A 79 -19.51 4.12 -17.94
N THR A 80 -19.49 2.87 -17.48
CA THR A 80 -20.38 2.36 -16.44
C THR A 80 -20.16 3.05 -15.09
N TRP A 81 -18.92 3.42 -14.76
CA TRP A 81 -18.61 4.23 -13.59
C TRP A 81 -19.20 5.63 -13.73
N LYS A 82 -19.01 6.29 -14.87
CA LYS A 82 -19.58 7.63 -15.12
C LYS A 82 -21.11 7.65 -15.03
N ALA A 83 -21.77 6.61 -15.54
CA ALA A 83 -23.22 6.46 -15.44
C ALA A 83 -23.71 6.21 -14.01
N TRP A 84 -22.90 5.51 -13.20
CA TRP A 84 -23.24 5.20 -11.80
C TRP A 84 -22.88 6.34 -10.83
N ALA A 85 -21.82 7.11 -11.12
CA ALA A 85 -21.28 8.23 -10.35
C ALA A 85 -22.11 9.52 -10.50
N VAL A 86 -23.44 9.42 -10.34
CA VAL A 86 -24.38 10.53 -10.51
C VAL A 86 -25.14 10.85 -9.21
N GLY A 87 -25.76 12.03 -9.17
CA GLY A 87 -26.59 12.47 -8.04
C GLY A 87 -25.84 12.46 -6.71
N LYS A 88 -26.37 11.72 -5.72
CA LYS A 88 -25.80 11.65 -4.37
C LYS A 88 -24.43 10.98 -4.28
N GLN A 89 -24.05 10.20 -5.30
CA GLN A 89 -22.78 9.46 -5.30
C GLN A 89 -21.63 10.20 -5.99
N LYS A 90 -21.94 11.29 -6.71
CA LYS A 90 -20.99 12.00 -7.57
C LYS A 90 -19.75 12.48 -6.81
N ALA A 91 -19.93 13.23 -5.71
CA ALA A 91 -18.79 13.80 -4.98
C ALA A 91 -17.84 12.72 -4.42
N ALA A 92 -18.37 11.63 -3.89
CA ALA A 92 -17.56 10.54 -3.36
C ALA A 92 -16.88 9.72 -4.48
N ALA A 93 -17.58 9.51 -5.61
CA ALA A 93 -17.01 8.86 -6.78
C ALA A 93 -15.87 9.70 -7.40
N ASP A 94 -16.07 11.02 -7.52
CA ASP A 94 -15.04 11.93 -8.05
C ASP A 94 -13.78 11.91 -7.17
N SER A 95 -13.93 11.88 -5.84
CA SER A 95 -12.81 11.72 -4.90
C SER A 95 -12.03 10.43 -5.16
N ILE A 96 -12.72 9.28 -5.20
CA ILE A 96 -12.08 7.99 -5.47
C ILE A 96 -11.42 7.95 -6.84
N GLN A 97 -12.07 8.51 -7.86
CA GLN A 97 -11.50 8.59 -9.20
C GLN A 97 -10.22 9.43 -9.21
N SER A 98 -10.17 10.54 -8.46
CA SER A 98 -8.97 11.36 -8.35
C SER A 98 -7.81 10.61 -7.69
N ILE A 99 -8.07 9.80 -6.67
CA ILE A 99 -7.05 8.98 -5.98
C ILE A 99 -6.56 7.86 -6.91
N VAL A 100 -7.48 7.12 -7.52
CA VAL A 100 -7.15 5.96 -8.37
C VAL A 100 -6.45 6.37 -9.66
N LEU A 101 -6.71 7.56 -10.20
CA LEU A 101 -5.99 8.06 -11.38
C LEU A 101 -4.69 8.79 -11.05
N ASN A 102 -4.39 9.03 -9.77
CA ASN A 102 -3.16 9.69 -9.35
C ASN A 102 -1.97 8.71 -9.34
N GLN A 103 -1.14 8.80 -10.39
CA GLN A 103 0.04 7.95 -10.54
C GLN A 103 1.09 8.17 -9.43
N ALA A 104 1.26 9.39 -8.93
CA ALA A 104 2.19 9.67 -7.85
C ALA A 104 1.75 9.01 -6.53
N TRP A 105 0.44 8.96 -6.27
CA TRP A 105 -0.11 8.26 -5.12
C TRP A 105 0.15 6.74 -5.21
N TRP A 106 -0.01 6.13 -6.39
CA TRP A 106 0.31 4.72 -6.60
C TRP A 106 1.81 4.44 -6.45
N ALA A 107 2.68 5.31 -6.98
CA ALA A 107 4.12 5.18 -6.79
C ALA A 107 4.50 5.22 -5.30
N ALA A 108 3.90 6.13 -4.53
CA ALA A 108 4.07 6.19 -3.08
C ALA A 108 3.51 4.94 -2.37
N ALA A 109 2.38 4.39 -2.82
CA ALA A 109 1.79 3.16 -2.27
C ALA A 109 2.65 1.92 -2.56
N GLU A 110 3.21 1.80 -3.76
CA GLU A 110 4.16 0.74 -4.10
C GLU A 110 5.44 0.84 -3.29
N PHE A 111 5.95 2.07 -3.12
CA PHE A 111 7.10 2.34 -2.29
C PHE A 111 6.85 1.98 -0.82
N PHE A 112 5.69 2.34 -0.27
CA PHE A 112 5.23 1.94 1.06
C PHE A 112 5.26 0.41 1.22
N VAL A 113 4.68 -0.33 0.26
CA VAL A 113 4.65 -1.79 0.29
C VAL A 113 6.06 -2.38 0.24
N LYS A 114 6.94 -1.86 -0.63
CA LYS A 114 8.33 -2.32 -0.70
C LYS A 114 9.05 -2.10 0.63
N LEU A 115 9.01 -0.88 1.16
CA LEU A 115 9.67 -0.51 2.41
C LEU A 115 9.20 -1.36 3.61
N LEU A 116 7.92 -1.71 3.65
CA LEU A 116 7.31 -2.47 4.74
C LEU A 116 7.25 -3.99 4.53
N LYS A 117 7.70 -4.50 3.38
CA LYS A 117 7.72 -5.94 3.09
C LYS A 117 8.63 -6.73 4.03
N LEU A 118 9.89 -6.32 4.17
CA LEU A 118 10.85 -7.02 5.02
C LEU A 118 10.44 -7.06 6.49
N PRO A 119 10.07 -5.92 7.08
CA PRO A 119 9.70 -5.89 8.49
C PRO A 119 8.44 -6.74 8.76
N TYR A 120 7.52 -6.81 7.80
CA TYR A 120 6.39 -7.72 7.85
C TYR A 120 6.81 -9.20 7.81
N LEU A 121 7.76 -9.58 6.93
CA LEU A 121 8.27 -10.95 6.85
C LEU A 121 9.02 -11.37 8.12
N VAL A 122 9.85 -10.49 8.68
CA VAL A 122 10.54 -10.74 9.95
C VAL A 122 9.53 -11.01 11.07
N MET A 123 8.52 -10.15 11.23
CA MET A 123 7.45 -10.35 12.21
C MET A 123 6.69 -11.67 11.98
N ARG A 124 6.41 -12.02 10.72
CA ARG A 124 5.76 -13.31 10.37
C ARG A 124 6.64 -14.51 10.71
N SER A 125 7.96 -14.37 10.56
CA SER A 125 8.94 -15.42 10.84
C SER A 125 9.18 -15.62 12.34
N THR A 126 8.87 -14.64 13.19
CA THR A 126 8.92 -14.79 14.66
C THR A 126 7.66 -15.44 15.22
N ASP A 127 6.51 -15.24 14.56
CA ASP A 127 5.22 -15.87 14.94
C ASP A 127 5.15 -17.35 14.54
N SER A 128 5.94 -17.77 13.56
CA SER A 128 6.08 -19.16 13.16
C SER A 128 7.39 -19.70 13.69
N SER A 129 7.44 -20.92 14.22
CA SER A 129 8.66 -21.60 14.68
C SER A 129 9.63 -21.97 13.53
N ALA A 130 9.73 -21.10 12.52
CA ALA A 130 10.49 -21.27 11.29
C ALA A 130 11.96 -20.94 11.51
N LYS A 131 12.64 -21.80 12.29
CA LYS A 131 14.11 -21.91 12.29
C LYS A 131 14.58 -22.27 10.87
N GLY A 132 14.88 -21.28 10.05
CA GLY A 132 15.39 -21.50 8.68
C GLY A 132 15.26 -20.31 7.71
N MET A 133 14.46 -19.29 8.02
CA MET A 133 14.24 -18.16 7.10
C MET A 133 15.29 -17.04 7.18
N MET A 134 16.23 -17.06 8.12
CA MET A 134 17.18 -15.95 8.30
C MET A 134 18.01 -15.68 7.04
N GLY A 135 18.52 -16.71 6.35
CA GLY A 135 19.26 -16.53 5.09
C GLY A 135 18.43 -15.83 4.01
N GLN A 136 17.15 -16.19 3.88
CA GLN A 136 16.22 -15.55 2.94
C GLN A 136 15.89 -14.10 3.34
N ILE A 137 15.78 -13.83 4.65
CA ILE A 137 15.58 -12.47 5.17
C ILE A 137 16.79 -11.59 4.83
N TYR A 138 18.01 -12.10 5.00
CA TYR A 138 19.25 -11.38 4.64
C TYR A 138 19.35 -11.09 3.14
N GLU A 139 19.03 -12.06 2.28
CA GLU A 139 19.05 -11.86 0.82
C GLU A 139 18.00 -10.83 0.38
N LEU A 140 16.78 -10.95 0.89
CA LEU A 140 15.72 -9.97 0.64
C LEU A 140 16.12 -8.59 1.16
N MET A 141 16.90 -8.51 2.23
CA MET A 141 17.35 -7.25 2.84
C MET A 141 18.31 -6.51 1.92
N LEU A 142 19.31 -7.20 1.38
CA LEU A 142 20.24 -6.63 0.42
C LEU A 142 19.49 -6.09 -0.80
N LYS A 143 18.56 -6.90 -1.32
CA LYS A 143 17.74 -6.50 -2.47
C LYS A 143 16.86 -5.29 -2.15
N LEU A 144 16.19 -5.27 -0.99
CA LEU A 144 15.33 -4.15 -0.62
C LEU A 144 16.11 -2.86 -0.44
N THR A 145 17.31 -2.93 0.15
CA THR A 145 18.15 -1.75 0.35
C THR A 145 18.50 -1.13 -0.99
N VAL A 146 18.96 -1.93 -1.95
CA VAL A 146 19.24 -1.47 -3.32
C VAL A 146 17.98 -0.90 -3.99
N ASP A 147 16.87 -1.66 -3.97
CA ASP A 147 15.60 -1.25 -4.58
C ASP A 147 15.10 0.09 -4.01
N VAL A 148 15.16 0.27 -2.68
CA VAL A 148 14.70 1.50 -2.02
C VAL A 148 15.64 2.66 -2.30
N THR A 149 16.96 2.46 -2.26
CA THR A 149 17.92 3.52 -2.62
C THR A 149 17.75 3.97 -4.06
N ASP A 150 17.46 3.05 -4.98
CA ASP A 150 17.20 3.40 -6.38
C ASP A 150 15.84 4.08 -6.58
N LEU A 151 14.83 3.72 -5.80
CA LEU A 151 13.54 4.40 -5.81
C LEU A 151 13.63 5.82 -5.21
N LEU A 152 14.40 6.03 -4.14
CA LEU A 152 14.61 7.35 -3.54
C LEU A 152 15.26 8.35 -4.50
N LYS A 153 16.08 7.86 -5.43
CA LYS A 153 16.69 8.67 -6.50
C LYS A 153 15.68 9.10 -7.56
N LYS A 154 14.51 8.47 -7.65
CA LYS A 154 13.47 8.87 -8.60
C LYS A 154 12.72 10.11 -8.10
N GLU A 155 12.34 10.97 -9.04
CA GLU A 155 11.61 12.21 -8.78
C GLU A 155 10.08 12.00 -8.68
N ASP A 156 9.59 10.85 -9.12
CA ASP A 156 8.16 10.50 -9.22
C ASP A 156 7.46 10.31 -7.86
N LEU A 157 8.20 10.10 -6.77
CA LEU A 157 7.65 9.80 -5.45
C LEU A 157 7.05 11.00 -4.70
N GLN A 158 7.14 12.24 -5.22
CA GLN A 158 6.67 13.48 -4.54
C GLN A 158 7.08 13.57 -3.05
N LEU A 159 8.22 12.99 -2.68
CA LEU A 159 8.75 13.02 -1.33
C LEU A 159 9.53 14.31 -1.11
N THR A 160 9.37 14.96 0.05
CA THR A 160 10.21 16.09 0.40
C THR A 160 11.65 15.63 0.63
N PRO A 161 12.66 16.52 0.55
CA PRO A 161 14.02 16.19 0.93
C PRO A 161 14.10 15.60 2.35
N GLU A 162 13.29 16.11 3.29
CA GLU A 162 13.23 15.59 4.66
C GLU A 162 12.63 14.19 4.73
N ASP A 163 11.61 13.89 3.90
CA ASP A 163 11.05 12.54 3.80
C ASP A 163 12.13 11.55 3.29
N LYS A 164 12.91 11.93 2.28
CA LYS A 164 13.99 11.10 1.72
C LYS A 164 15.11 10.85 2.73
N GLU A 165 15.52 11.89 3.46
CA GLU A 165 16.51 11.81 4.53
C GLU A 165 16.01 10.92 5.68
N GLY A 166 14.78 11.14 6.16
CA GLY A 166 14.19 10.32 7.20
C GLY A 166 14.02 8.86 6.79
N ILE A 167 13.74 8.56 5.51
CA ILE A 167 13.75 7.18 5.02
C ILE A 167 15.17 6.60 5.01
N GLY A 168 16.16 7.38 4.57
CA GLY A 168 17.57 6.99 4.61
C GLY A 168 18.04 6.64 6.02
N GLU A 169 17.73 7.49 6.99
CA GLU A 169 17.98 7.26 8.42
C GLU A 169 17.25 6.02 8.94
N ILE A 170 15.99 5.81 8.57
CA ILE A 170 15.24 4.61 8.95
C ILE A 170 15.91 3.36 8.39
N ILE A 171 16.47 3.39 7.18
CA ILE A 171 17.17 2.25 6.60
C ILE A 171 18.52 2.04 7.29
N GLN A 172 19.29 3.10 7.52
CA GLN A 172 20.61 3.06 8.14
C GLN A 172 20.55 2.63 9.61
N HIS A 173 19.73 3.30 10.42
CA HIS A 173 19.57 3.02 11.84
C HIS A 173 18.80 1.74 12.15
N ARG A 174 18.06 1.17 11.19
CA ARG A 174 17.41 -0.13 11.40
C ARG A 174 18.41 -1.26 11.61
N TRP A 175 19.65 -1.12 11.14
CA TRP A 175 20.61 -2.22 11.12
C TRP A 175 21.90 -1.94 11.89
N ASP A 176 22.23 -0.69 12.21
CA ASP A 176 23.36 -0.33 13.09
C ASP A 176 23.17 -0.71 14.58
N ARG A 177 22.06 -1.37 14.94
CA ARG A 177 21.93 -2.04 16.26
C ARG A 177 22.35 -3.49 16.15
N GLY A 178 23.60 -3.68 15.74
CA GLY A 178 24.37 -4.89 15.98
C GLY A 178 25.41 -4.60 17.05
N ASP A 179 24.96 -4.40 18.29
CA ASP A 179 25.75 -4.51 19.54
C ASP A 179 24.79 -4.83 20.70
#